data_AF-A0A815B958-F1
#
_entry.id   AF-A0A815B958-F1
#
_cell.length_a   1.000
_cell.length_b   1.000
_cell.length_c   1.000
_cell.angle_alpha   90.00
_cell.angle_beta   90.00
_cell.angle_gamma   90.00
#
_symmetry.space_group_name_H-M   'P 1'
#
loop_
_entity.id
_entity.type
_entity.pdbx_description
1 polymer ?
#
loop_
_entity_poly.entity_id
_entity_poly.type
_entity_poly.pdbx_seq_one_letter_code
_entity_poly.pdbx_strand_id
1 'polypeptide(L)'
;MNKDAVQHERGPRKAKPKILSVSSMILPNSTASSGPPIACSSSPIMASMSNVSLANQFNRKLSKHSLLPQSQLACLPTTENYNSFSTIINQTTLYEAAARLLFTMTNWLQTVPSFKILPTEDQHTLLEDNWHYLLIINFSQWMVPIMAIQLTNSALNQSDQLEVQRICDCIYKLRSLGLDLYEYTYIKTLSLYQSATKPLINQSHIDACQEHVLFLLRTSLMSHSASTYSVKFTQLIGIIQAMNHIPAHAVQRIFFPSITCNIPVGKVLCELYRSKTNETTS
;
A
#
# COMPACT_ATOMS: atom_id res chain seq x y z
N MET A 1 -8.13 10.07 -65.25
CA MET A 1 -8.18 11.52 -64.94
C MET A 1 -8.17 11.65 -63.43
N ASN A 2 -7.28 12.49 -62.88
CA ASN A 2 -7.23 12.79 -61.45
C ASN A 2 -7.89 14.16 -61.20
N LYS A 3 -8.47 14.40 -60.02
CA LYS A 3 -9.20 15.64 -59.70
C LYS A 3 -8.44 16.54 -58.72
N ASP A 4 -8.78 17.82 -58.78
CA ASP A 4 -8.09 18.94 -58.16
C ASP A 4 -8.27 19.05 -56.64
N ALA A 5 -7.21 19.50 -55.97
CA ALA A 5 -7.28 20.34 -54.77
C ALA A 5 -5.97 21.12 -54.63
N VAL A 6 -6.02 22.45 -54.55
CA VAL A 6 -4.84 23.33 -54.48
C VAL A 6 -5.08 24.40 -53.40
N GLN A 7 -3.98 24.90 -52.80
CA GLN A 7 -3.95 25.96 -51.78
C GLN A 7 -4.51 25.53 -50.40
N HIS A 8 -4.02 26.02 -49.25
CA HIS A 8 -3.32 27.27 -49.00
C HIS A 8 -2.05 27.12 -48.14
N GLU A 9 -1.14 28.09 -48.27
CA GLU A 9 0.08 28.22 -47.46
C GLU A 9 -0.21 28.53 -45.98
N ARG A 10 0.75 28.20 -45.10
CA ARG A 10 0.77 28.68 -43.71
C ARG A 10 2.19 28.95 -43.21
N GLY A 11 2.45 30.20 -42.83
CA GLY A 11 3.59 30.62 -42.01
C GLY A 11 3.44 32.08 -41.56
N PRO A 12 4.32 32.61 -40.69
CA PRO A 12 5.37 31.93 -39.92
C PRO A 12 5.09 31.94 -38.40
N ARG A 13 6.05 31.44 -37.59
CA ARG A 13 5.95 31.32 -36.12
C ARG A 13 6.52 32.55 -35.40
N LYS A 14 5.91 32.92 -34.24
CA LYS A 14 6.53 33.12 -32.89
C LYS A 14 5.80 34.18 -32.05
N ALA A 15 5.78 33.99 -30.72
CA ALA A 15 5.49 35.03 -29.74
C ALA A 15 6.39 34.83 -28.50
N LYS A 16 6.96 35.92 -27.96
CA LYS A 16 7.69 36.01 -26.68
C LYS A 16 7.70 37.48 -26.19
N PRO A 17 8.15 37.80 -24.95
CA PRO A 17 7.40 38.71 -24.07
C PRO A 17 7.79 40.18 -24.15
N LYS A 18 7.06 41.02 -23.41
CA LYS A 18 7.48 42.36 -22.99
C LYS A 18 7.49 42.47 -21.46
N ILE A 19 8.40 43.28 -20.95
CA ILE A 19 8.59 43.73 -19.56
C ILE A 19 8.61 45.29 -19.62
N LEU A 20 8.68 45.99 -18.48
CA LEU A 20 8.81 47.46 -18.30
C LEU A 20 7.45 48.22 -18.30
N SER A 21 7.23 49.27 -17.50
CA SER A 21 8.06 49.91 -16.45
C SER A 21 7.26 50.88 -15.54
N VAL A 22 7.63 50.99 -14.25
CA VAL A 22 7.83 52.19 -13.37
C VAL A 22 7.06 53.49 -13.75
N SER A 23 6.31 54.19 -12.87
CA SER A 23 6.85 54.92 -11.70
C SER A 23 5.83 55.56 -10.71
N SER A 24 6.24 55.66 -9.43
CA SER A 24 6.07 56.74 -8.41
C SER A 24 4.84 57.67 -8.32
N MET A 25 4.36 57.93 -7.08
CA MET A 25 4.43 59.21 -6.31
C MET A 25 3.61 59.06 -4.98
N ILE A 26 4.14 59.20 -3.74
CA ILE A 26 4.53 60.38 -2.89
C ILE A 26 3.71 60.38 -1.56
N LEU A 27 4.31 60.84 -0.45
CA LEU A 27 3.78 60.94 0.94
C LEU A 27 3.33 62.40 1.28
N PRO A 28 2.98 62.86 2.52
CA PRO A 28 3.03 62.27 3.89
C PRO A 28 1.61 62.25 4.56
N ASN A 29 1.29 62.46 5.87
CA ASN A 29 2.00 62.86 7.10
C ASN A 29 1.20 62.56 8.40
N SER A 30 1.84 62.74 9.59
CA SER A 30 1.26 63.11 10.90
C SER A 30 0.31 62.13 11.66
N THR A 31 0.26 62.02 13.00
CA THR A 31 1.13 62.49 14.11
C THR A 31 0.87 61.73 15.44
N ALA A 32 1.95 61.33 16.14
CA ALA A 32 2.20 61.34 17.62
C ALA A 32 1.28 60.68 18.69
N SER A 33 1.97 60.18 19.76
CA SER A 33 1.56 59.90 21.16
C SER A 33 0.56 58.75 21.48
N SER A 34 0.52 58.11 22.66
CA SER A 34 1.54 57.80 23.71
C SER A 34 0.98 56.83 24.78
N GLY A 35 1.76 55.84 25.27
CA GLY A 35 1.45 55.10 26.52
C GLY A 35 1.73 53.58 26.53
N PRO A 36 2.37 53.02 27.59
CA PRO A 36 2.55 51.57 27.84
C PRO A 36 1.86 51.10 29.15
N PRO A 37 1.98 49.83 29.60
CA PRO A 37 2.17 48.55 28.90
C PRO A 37 1.03 47.54 29.20
N ILE A 38 1.04 46.37 28.56
CA ILE A 38 0.58 45.07 29.12
C ILE A 38 1.12 43.94 28.21
N ALA A 39 1.46 42.79 28.79
CA ALA A 39 2.00 41.65 28.04
C ALA A 39 0.90 40.70 27.55
N CYS A 40 1.03 40.18 26.32
CA CYS A 40 0.56 38.84 25.98
C CYS A 40 1.22 38.32 24.69
N SER A 41 1.64 37.06 24.68
CA SER A 41 2.22 36.38 23.53
C SER A 41 1.14 35.85 22.58
N SER A 42 1.30 36.01 21.27
CA SER A 42 0.71 35.11 20.26
C SER A 42 1.33 35.28 18.87
N SER A 43 1.64 34.17 18.22
CA SER A 43 1.90 34.09 16.78
C SER A 43 1.11 32.92 16.20
N PRO A 44 0.41 33.10 15.08
CA PRO A 44 0.15 32.04 14.10
C PRO A 44 0.98 32.36 12.84
N ILE A 45 2.01 31.62 12.42
CA ILE A 45 2.14 30.16 12.25
C ILE A 45 1.09 29.62 11.27
N MET A 46 1.59 29.03 10.17
CA MET A 46 0.81 28.44 9.08
C MET A 46 -0.13 27.34 9.57
N ALA A 47 -1.29 27.23 8.90
CA ALA A 47 -2.26 26.17 9.09
C ALA A 47 -1.76 24.82 8.54
N SER A 48 -0.83 24.19 9.25
CA SER A 48 -0.53 22.77 9.08
C SER A 48 -1.72 21.94 9.61
N MET A 49 -2.57 21.46 8.70
CA MET A 49 -3.57 20.44 9.00
C MET A 49 -2.86 19.11 9.24
N SER A 50 -2.31 18.93 10.45
CA SER A 50 -1.60 17.71 10.81
C SER A 50 -2.55 16.51 10.84
N ASN A 51 -2.12 15.40 10.24
CA ASN A 51 -2.91 14.16 10.06
C ASN A 51 -3.46 13.58 11.39
N VAL A 52 -2.88 13.98 12.52
CA VAL A 52 -3.35 13.76 13.90
C VAL A 52 -4.83 14.12 14.08
N SER A 53 -5.30 15.20 13.43
CA SER A 53 -6.69 15.65 13.57
C SER A 53 -7.70 14.68 12.95
N LEU A 54 -7.40 14.12 11.76
CA LEU A 54 -8.26 13.13 11.12
C LEU A 54 -8.34 11.83 11.93
N ALA A 55 -7.22 11.28 12.38
CA ALA A 55 -7.20 10.04 13.16
C ALA A 55 -8.03 10.14 14.46
N ASN A 56 -7.93 11.28 15.16
CA ASN A 56 -8.71 11.56 16.38
C ASN A 56 -10.19 11.90 16.13
N GLN A 57 -10.60 12.07 14.87
CA GLN A 57 -12.00 12.16 14.46
C GLN A 57 -12.53 10.79 13.99
N PHE A 58 -11.68 9.99 13.33
CA PHE A 58 -11.94 8.63 12.84
C PHE A 58 -12.43 7.70 13.96
N ASN A 59 -11.64 7.58 15.05
CA ASN A 59 -11.94 6.69 16.18
C ASN A 59 -13.27 7.01 16.89
N ARG A 60 -13.76 8.25 16.83
CA ARG A 60 -15.02 8.67 17.49
C ARG A 60 -16.27 8.49 16.63
N LYS A 61 -16.13 8.22 15.33
CA LYS A 61 -17.29 8.07 14.41
C LYS A 61 -17.73 6.61 14.23
N LEU A 62 -16.86 5.65 14.51
CA LEU A 62 -17.11 4.21 14.30
C LEU A 62 -17.97 3.53 15.39
N SER A 63 -18.14 4.16 16.56
CA SER A 63 -18.65 3.52 17.78
C SER A 63 -20.13 3.13 17.81
N LYS A 64 -20.87 3.22 16.69
CA LYS A 64 -22.34 3.14 16.67
C LYS A 64 -22.94 1.93 15.94
N HIS A 65 -22.21 1.29 15.01
CA HIS A 65 -22.79 0.26 14.13
C HIS A 65 -21.84 -0.90 13.74
N SER A 66 -20.79 -1.20 14.51
CA SER A 66 -19.93 -2.37 14.27
C SER A 66 -20.29 -3.55 15.17
N LEU A 67 -20.43 -4.75 14.58
CA LEU A 67 -20.51 -6.03 15.28
C LEU A 67 -19.16 -6.77 15.37
N LEU A 68 -18.09 -6.21 14.80
CA LEU A 68 -16.73 -6.73 15.00
C LEU A 68 -16.21 -6.27 16.37
N PRO A 69 -15.81 -7.20 17.27
CA PRO A 69 -15.29 -6.84 18.58
C PRO A 69 -14.05 -5.94 18.50
N GLN A 70 -13.98 -4.94 19.39
CA GLN A 70 -12.96 -3.89 19.41
C GLN A 70 -11.51 -4.42 19.53
N SER A 71 -11.33 -5.68 19.96
CA SER A 71 -10.05 -6.40 19.99
C SER A 71 -9.44 -6.65 18.61
N GLN A 72 -10.23 -6.81 17.55
CA GLN A 72 -9.71 -7.05 16.19
C GLN A 72 -9.10 -5.79 15.55
N LEU A 73 -9.37 -4.61 16.11
CA LEU A 73 -8.79 -3.32 15.71
C LEU A 73 -7.46 -3.01 16.40
N ALA A 74 -7.15 -3.67 17.53
CA ALA A 74 -6.05 -3.30 18.42
C ALA A 74 -4.65 -3.68 17.90
N CYS A 75 -4.54 -4.47 16.84
CA CYS A 75 -3.27 -4.96 16.29
C CYS A 75 -2.71 -4.14 15.11
N LEU A 76 -3.36 -3.02 14.77
CA LEU A 76 -2.88 -2.12 13.72
C LEU A 76 -1.66 -1.34 14.23
N PRO A 77 -0.56 -1.23 13.45
CA PRO A 77 0.60 -0.43 13.86
C PRO A 77 0.19 1.03 14.07
N THR A 78 0.44 1.56 15.27
CA THR A 78 0.29 2.98 15.58
C THR A 78 1.09 3.84 14.60
N THR A 79 0.60 5.03 14.27
CA THR A 79 1.17 5.90 13.22
C THR A 79 2.67 6.18 13.40
N GLU A 80 3.14 6.28 14.64
CA GLU A 80 4.56 6.48 14.98
C GLU A 80 5.41 5.24 14.68
N ASN A 81 4.93 4.05 15.03
CA ASN A 81 5.55 2.76 14.66
C ASN A 81 5.52 2.56 13.14
N TYR A 82 4.44 2.97 12.46
CA TYR A 82 4.32 2.91 11.00
C TYR A 82 5.39 3.75 10.31
N ASN A 83 5.54 5.02 10.71
CA ASN A 83 6.52 5.95 10.15
C ASN A 83 7.97 5.53 10.48
N SER A 84 8.19 4.95 11.66
CA SER A 84 9.51 4.44 12.05
C SER A 84 9.90 3.21 11.22
N PHE A 85 9.00 2.24 11.07
CA PHE A 85 9.25 1.03 10.28
C PHE A 85 9.39 1.32 8.79
N SER A 86 8.57 2.22 8.23
CA SER A 86 8.71 2.64 6.82
C SER A 86 10.03 3.38 6.58
N THR A 87 10.51 4.19 7.52
CA THR A 87 11.83 4.83 7.43
C THR A 87 12.96 3.79 7.39
N ILE A 88 12.94 2.79 8.29
CA ILE A 88 13.92 1.69 8.30
C ILE A 88 13.91 0.93 6.97
N ILE A 89 12.73 0.52 6.50
CA ILE A 89 12.56 -0.23 5.24
C ILE A 89 13.12 0.53 4.02
N ASN A 90 13.03 1.86 3.99
CA ASN A 90 13.58 2.69 2.92
C ASN A 90 15.09 3.00 3.06
N GLN A 91 15.71 2.66 4.19
CA GLN A 91 17.16 2.79 4.43
C GLN A 91 17.91 1.46 4.28
N THR A 92 17.22 0.32 4.42
CA THR A 92 17.78 -1.03 4.23
C THR A 92 17.94 -1.41 2.76
N THR A 93 18.78 -2.41 2.47
CA THR A 93 18.89 -2.98 1.10
C THR A 93 17.57 -3.63 0.65
N LEU A 94 17.34 -3.75 -0.66
CA LEU A 94 16.10 -4.33 -1.19
C LEU A 94 15.83 -5.76 -0.65
N TYR A 95 16.85 -6.60 -0.57
CA TYR A 95 16.73 -7.97 -0.09
C TYR A 95 16.47 -8.02 1.43
N GLU A 96 17.09 -7.13 2.20
CA GLU A 96 16.82 -6.99 3.63
C GLU A 96 15.40 -6.45 3.89
N ALA A 97 14.96 -5.46 3.12
CA ALA A 97 13.59 -4.96 3.15
C ALA A 97 12.60 -6.10 2.84
N ALA A 98 12.84 -6.91 1.81
CA ALA A 98 12.01 -8.07 1.50
C ALA A 98 11.94 -9.08 2.67
N ALA A 99 13.08 -9.42 3.28
CA ALA A 99 13.14 -10.31 4.44
C ALA A 99 12.43 -9.74 5.68
N ARG A 100 12.58 -8.44 5.96
CA ARG A 100 11.84 -7.74 7.04
C ARG A 100 10.33 -7.76 6.78
N LEU A 101 9.90 -7.59 5.53
CA LEU A 101 8.48 -7.64 5.15
C LEU A 101 7.88 -9.05 5.23
N LEU A 102 8.66 -10.11 4.98
CA LEU A 102 8.27 -11.48 5.29
C LEU A 102 8.05 -11.69 6.80
N PHE A 103 8.94 -11.17 7.65
CA PHE A 103 8.75 -11.23 9.11
C PHE A 103 7.49 -10.46 9.54
N THR A 104 7.27 -9.24 9.04
CA THR A 104 6.05 -8.46 9.29
C THR A 104 4.78 -9.18 8.83
N MET A 105 4.83 -9.92 7.72
CA MET A 105 3.72 -10.78 7.27
C MET A 105 3.42 -11.92 8.27
N THR A 106 4.43 -12.64 8.77
CA THR A 106 4.20 -13.67 9.81
C THR A 106 3.61 -13.08 11.09
N ASN A 107 4.00 -11.86 11.47
CA ASN A 107 3.39 -11.14 12.60
C ASN A 107 1.92 -10.79 12.33
N TRP A 108 1.58 -10.32 11.12
CA TRP A 108 0.19 -10.04 10.76
C TRP A 108 -0.68 -11.30 10.78
N LEU A 109 -0.19 -12.45 10.28
CA LEU A 109 -0.89 -13.74 10.37
C LEU A 109 -1.16 -14.15 11.83
N GLN A 110 -0.30 -13.75 12.77
CA GLN A 110 -0.51 -13.98 14.21
C GLN A 110 -1.66 -13.12 14.80
N THR A 111 -2.18 -12.15 14.04
CA THR A 111 -3.30 -11.27 14.43
C THR A 111 -4.62 -11.57 13.72
N VAL A 112 -4.65 -12.49 12.73
CA VAL A 112 -5.86 -12.85 11.96
C VAL A 112 -6.56 -14.07 12.61
N PRO A 113 -7.70 -13.91 13.30
CA PRO A 113 -8.30 -15.03 14.03
C PRO A 113 -8.86 -16.12 13.12
N SER A 114 -9.42 -15.75 11.96
CA SER A 114 -9.95 -16.71 10.98
C SER A 114 -8.87 -17.55 10.30
N PHE A 115 -7.60 -17.13 10.31
CA PHE A 115 -6.48 -17.96 9.86
C PHE A 115 -6.06 -18.94 10.96
N LYS A 116 -5.96 -18.47 12.21
CA LYS A 116 -5.57 -19.28 13.39
C LYS A 116 -6.45 -20.49 13.67
N ILE A 117 -7.73 -20.44 13.30
CA ILE A 117 -8.69 -21.54 13.52
C ILE A 117 -8.78 -22.54 12.36
N LEU A 118 -8.02 -22.33 11.27
CA LEU A 118 -7.90 -23.32 10.20
C LEU A 118 -7.04 -24.51 10.65
N PRO A 119 -7.24 -25.72 10.08
CA PRO A 119 -6.29 -26.83 10.21
C PRO A 119 -4.87 -26.42 9.82
N THR A 120 -3.85 -26.96 10.49
CA THR A 120 -2.44 -26.62 10.22
C THR A 120 -2.04 -26.90 8.76
N GLU A 121 -2.61 -27.92 8.12
CA GLU A 121 -2.36 -28.22 6.70
C GLU A 121 -2.95 -27.16 5.76
N ASP A 122 -4.13 -26.61 6.09
CA ASP A 122 -4.72 -25.48 5.36
C ASP A 122 -3.88 -24.21 5.58
N GLN A 123 -3.46 -23.92 6.82
CA GLN A 123 -2.59 -22.78 7.14
C GLN A 123 -1.27 -22.85 6.35
N HIS A 124 -0.63 -24.02 6.29
CA HIS A 124 0.59 -24.23 5.52
C HIS A 124 0.34 -24.11 4.01
N THR A 125 -0.73 -24.71 3.48
CA THR A 125 -1.03 -24.67 2.04
C THR A 125 -1.32 -23.24 1.57
N LEU A 126 -2.17 -22.49 2.28
CA LEU A 126 -2.45 -21.08 1.99
C LEU A 126 -1.19 -20.19 2.07
N LEU A 127 -0.25 -20.50 2.97
CA LEU A 127 0.97 -19.72 3.12
C LEU A 127 2.06 -20.08 2.10
N GLU A 128 2.23 -21.37 1.77
CA GLU A 128 3.13 -21.81 0.69
C GLU A 128 2.67 -21.29 -0.68
N ASP A 129 1.36 -21.31 -0.96
CA ASP A 129 0.80 -20.84 -2.23
C ASP A 129 0.87 -19.30 -2.36
N ASN A 130 0.56 -18.51 -1.32
CA ASN A 130 0.23 -17.08 -1.48
C ASN A 130 1.20 -16.06 -0.86
N TRP A 131 2.27 -16.47 -0.18
CA TRP A 131 3.22 -15.53 0.48
C TRP A 131 3.74 -14.41 -0.43
N HIS A 132 3.90 -14.71 -1.72
CA HIS A 132 4.45 -13.80 -2.70
C HIS A 132 3.49 -12.65 -3.06
N TYR A 133 2.18 -12.89 -3.15
CA TYR A 133 1.18 -11.82 -3.29
C TYR A 133 1.20 -10.90 -2.07
N LEU A 134 1.27 -11.48 -0.86
CA LEU A 134 1.38 -10.73 0.39
C LEU A 134 2.66 -9.89 0.48
N LEU A 135 3.79 -10.38 -0.06
CA LEU A 135 5.02 -9.60 -0.19
C LEU A 135 4.86 -8.43 -1.17
N ILE A 136 4.21 -8.62 -2.33
CA ILE A 136 3.92 -7.56 -3.31
C ILE A 136 3.02 -6.47 -2.68
N ILE A 137 1.96 -6.86 -1.96
CA ILE A 137 1.09 -5.91 -1.24
C ILE A 137 1.87 -5.19 -0.13
N ASN A 138 2.76 -5.89 0.59
CA ASN A 138 3.64 -5.27 1.58
C ASN A 138 4.62 -4.27 0.96
N PHE A 139 5.22 -4.57 -0.20
CA PHE A 139 6.02 -3.58 -0.93
C PHE A 139 5.19 -2.33 -1.26
N SER A 140 3.93 -2.49 -1.69
CA SER A 140 3.03 -1.34 -1.90
C SER A 140 2.80 -0.54 -0.62
N GLN A 141 2.30 -1.19 0.44
CA GLN A 141 1.94 -0.58 1.72
C GLN A 141 3.10 0.19 2.36
N TRP A 142 4.27 -0.44 2.46
CA TRP A 142 5.46 0.12 3.12
C TRP A 142 6.32 1.02 2.21
N MET A 143 5.78 1.39 1.04
CA MET A 143 6.34 2.39 0.12
C MET A 143 7.75 2.11 -0.42
N VAL A 144 8.21 0.85 -0.43
CA VAL A 144 9.51 0.43 -0.96
C VAL A 144 9.76 1.03 -2.36
N PRO A 145 10.95 1.60 -2.67
CA PRO A 145 11.12 2.37 -3.89
C PRO A 145 11.06 1.48 -5.14
N ILE A 146 10.13 1.75 -6.06
CA ILE A 146 9.99 0.98 -7.32
C ILE A 146 11.29 1.07 -8.14
N MET A 147 11.96 2.23 -8.12
CA MET A 147 13.28 2.41 -8.74
C MET A 147 14.34 1.46 -8.16
N ALA A 148 14.31 1.17 -6.86
CA ALA A 148 15.24 0.21 -6.25
C ALA A 148 14.95 -1.22 -6.73
N ILE A 149 13.67 -1.61 -6.79
CA ILE A 149 13.24 -2.92 -7.34
C ILE A 149 13.74 -3.08 -8.79
N GLN A 150 13.61 -2.04 -9.62
CA GLN A 150 14.02 -2.08 -11.03
C GLN A 150 15.55 -2.04 -11.20
N LEU A 151 16.25 -1.17 -10.47
CA LEU A 151 17.71 -1.02 -10.60
C LEU A 151 18.47 -2.25 -10.09
N THR A 152 18.11 -2.77 -8.90
CA THR A 152 18.78 -3.95 -8.32
C THR A 152 18.63 -5.19 -9.19
N ASN A 153 17.50 -5.31 -9.92
CA ASN A 153 17.20 -6.47 -10.76
C ASN A 153 17.41 -6.22 -12.27
N SER A 154 18.04 -5.10 -12.63
CA SER A 154 18.25 -4.71 -14.04
C SER A 154 19.09 -5.71 -14.83
N ALA A 155 20.04 -6.40 -14.17
CA ALA A 155 20.93 -7.39 -14.77
C ALA A 155 20.36 -8.83 -14.84
N LEU A 156 19.10 -9.05 -14.46
CA LEU A 156 18.48 -10.37 -14.55
C LEU A 156 18.12 -10.77 -15.99
N ASN A 157 17.84 -12.06 -16.21
CA ASN A 157 17.38 -12.60 -17.49
C ASN A 157 16.04 -11.98 -17.92
N GLN A 158 15.77 -11.95 -19.23
CA GLN A 158 14.55 -11.37 -19.80
C GLN A 158 13.26 -11.88 -19.15
N SER A 159 13.18 -13.18 -18.79
CA SER A 159 12.02 -13.74 -18.09
C SER A 159 11.83 -13.14 -16.69
N ASP A 160 12.90 -12.95 -15.93
CA ASP A 160 12.82 -12.36 -14.58
C ASP A 160 12.57 -10.84 -14.66
N GLN A 161 13.12 -10.15 -15.67
CA GLN A 161 12.81 -8.75 -15.96
C GLN A 161 11.30 -8.52 -16.24
N LEU A 162 10.64 -9.45 -16.94
CA LEU A 162 9.19 -9.40 -17.18
C LEU A 162 8.39 -9.57 -15.88
N GLU A 163 8.80 -10.48 -14.98
CA GLU A 163 8.16 -10.61 -13.67
C GLU A 163 8.41 -9.38 -12.78
N VAL A 164 9.63 -8.82 -12.78
CA VAL A 164 9.95 -7.54 -12.13
C VAL A 164 9.02 -6.44 -12.63
N GLN A 165 8.77 -6.34 -13.95
CA GLN A 165 7.82 -5.38 -14.50
C GLN A 165 6.39 -5.62 -13.98
N ARG A 166 5.88 -6.85 -13.99
CA ARG A 166 4.53 -7.16 -13.45
C ARG A 166 4.41 -6.80 -11.97
N ILE A 167 5.45 -7.07 -11.18
CA ILE A 167 5.52 -6.76 -9.75
C ILE A 167 5.48 -5.24 -9.53
N CYS A 168 6.32 -4.48 -10.26
CA CYS A 168 6.34 -3.02 -10.21
C CYS A 168 5.01 -2.40 -10.66
N ASP A 169 4.37 -2.95 -11.69
CA ASP A 169 3.05 -2.53 -12.17
C ASP A 169 1.96 -2.75 -11.12
N CYS A 170 1.96 -3.90 -10.43
CA CYS A 170 1.00 -4.17 -9.36
C CYS A 170 1.20 -3.22 -8.17
N ILE A 171 2.45 -2.99 -7.76
CA ILE A 171 2.80 -2.03 -6.70
C ILE A 171 2.37 -0.60 -7.08
N TYR A 172 2.66 -0.16 -8.31
CA TYR A 172 2.25 1.15 -8.80
C TYR A 172 0.72 1.31 -8.81
N LYS A 173 0.00 0.31 -9.32
CA LYS A 173 -1.47 0.32 -9.37
C LYS A 173 -2.06 0.37 -7.95
N LEU A 174 -1.62 -0.47 -7.01
CA LEU A 174 -2.08 -0.43 -5.61
C LEU A 174 -1.88 0.95 -4.96
N ARG A 175 -0.70 1.59 -5.16
CA ARG A 175 -0.43 2.94 -4.63
C ARG A 175 -1.32 4.00 -5.26
N SER A 176 -1.59 3.91 -6.57
CA SER A 176 -2.44 4.87 -7.29
C SER A 176 -3.89 4.91 -6.80
N LEU A 177 -4.36 3.85 -6.13
CA LEU A 177 -5.71 3.75 -5.56
C LEU A 177 -5.86 4.41 -4.18
N GLY A 178 -4.78 4.94 -3.58
CA GLY A 178 -4.83 5.67 -2.32
C GLY A 178 -5.39 4.84 -1.15
N LEU A 179 -4.91 3.60 -1.02
CA LEU A 179 -5.49 2.60 -0.11
C LEU A 179 -5.25 2.91 1.37
N ASP A 180 -6.30 2.77 2.19
CA ASP A 180 -6.19 2.84 3.65
C ASP A 180 -5.69 1.50 4.25
N LEU A 181 -5.38 1.50 5.56
CA LEU A 181 -4.80 0.35 6.26
C LEU A 181 -5.79 -0.84 6.39
N TYR A 182 -7.09 -0.58 6.38
CA TYR A 182 -8.15 -1.60 6.36
C TYR A 182 -8.30 -2.18 4.95
N GLU A 183 -8.32 -1.34 3.92
CA GLU A 183 -8.34 -1.77 2.52
C GLU A 183 -7.13 -2.67 2.21
N TYR A 184 -5.92 -2.28 2.62
CA TYR A 184 -4.73 -3.14 2.55
C TYR A 184 -4.89 -4.47 3.30
N THR A 185 -5.55 -4.46 4.46
CA THR A 185 -5.81 -5.69 5.24
C THR A 185 -6.82 -6.60 4.54
N TYR A 186 -7.89 -6.05 3.97
CA TYR A 186 -8.87 -6.81 3.19
C TYR A 186 -8.25 -7.44 1.94
N ILE A 187 -7.45 -6.68 1.18
CA ILE A 187 -6.74 -7.18 -0.01
C ILE A 187 -5.75 -8.29 0.35
N LYS A 188 -5.05 -8.17 1.49
CA LYS A 188 -4.19 -9.25 2.02
C LYS A 188 -4.97 -10.51 2.33
N THR A 189 -6.09 -10.42 3.05
CA THR A 189 -6.90 -11.61 3.37
C THR A 189 -7.46 -12.27 2.10
N LEU A 190 -7.92 -11.49 1.12
CA LEU A 190 -8.39 -12.01 -0.18
C LEU A 190 -7.27 -12.60 -1.05
N SER A 191 -6.03 -12.18 -0.86
CA SER A 191 -4.86 -12.76 -1.54
C SER A 191 -4.29 -13.98 -0.79
N LEU A 192 -4.46 -14.06 0.53
CA LEU A 192 -4.05 -15.21 1.36
C LEU A 192 -5.00 -16.40 1.19
N TYR A 193 -6.31 -16.16 1.11
CA TYR A 193 -7.36 -17.19 1.16
C TYR A 193 -7.64 -17.85 -0.20
N GLN A 194 -6.60 -18.11 -1.00
CA GLN A 194 -6.69 -18.82 -2.28
C GLN A 194 -5.90 -20.13 -2.19
N SER A 195 -6.33 -21.19 -2.88
CA SER A 195 -5.50 -22.39 -3.07
C SER A 195 -5.36 -22.69 -4.54
N ALA A 196 -4.13 -22.94 -4.97
CA ALA A 196 -3.77 -23.31 -6.33
C ALA A 196 -3.23 -24.73 -6.42
N THR A 197 -2.66 -25.26 -5.32
CA THR A 197 -1.97 -26.57 -5.35
C THR A 197 -2.80 -27.75 -4.83
N LYS A 198 -3.73 -27.54 -3.88
CA LYS A 198 -4.49 -28.63 -3.22
C LYS A 198 -5.91 -28.22 -2.80
N PRO A 199 -6.88 -29.15 -2.73
CA PRO A 199 -8.13 -28.89 -2.02
C PRO A 199 -7.86 -28.66 -0.53
N LEU A 200 -8.56 -27.70 0.07
CA LEU A 200 -8.44 -27.37 1.50
C LEU A 200 -9.46 -28.16 2.33
N ILE A 201 -9.09 -28.51 3.56
CA ILE A 201 -9.92 -29.28 4.48
C ILE A 201 -11.17 -28.48 4.89
N ASN A 202 -11.00 -27.19 5.18
CA ASN A 202 -12.07 -26.30 5.65
C ASN A 202 -12.43 -25.21 4.63
N GLN A 203 -12.57 -25.58 3.35
CA GLN A 203 -12.85 -24.66 2.24
C GLN A 203 -14.07 -23.75 2.51
N SER A 204 -15.18 -24.29 3.04
CA SER A 204 -16.41 -23.52 3.27
C SER A 204 -16.27 -22.39 4.29
N HIS A 205 -15.40 -22.55 5.29
CA HIS A 205 -15.05 -21.47 6.22
C HIS A 205 -14.24 -20.37 5.53
N ILE A 206 -13.37 -20.75 4.60
CA ILE A 206 -12.52 -19.84 3.84
C ILE A 206 -13.36 -19.05 2.83
N ASP A 207 -14.29 -19.70 2.13
CA ASP A 207 -15.27 -19.06 1.24
C ASP A 207 -16.11 -18.02 2.00
N ALA A 208 -16.69 -18.41 3.15
CA ALA A 208 -17.46 -17.49 4.01
C ALA A 208 -16.61 -16.30 4.51
N CYS A 209 -15.32 -16.52 4.79
CA CYS A 209 -14.41 -15.43 5.12
C CYS A 209 -14.11 -14.52 3.92
N GLN A 210 -13.94 -15.06 2.72
CA GLN A 210 -13.77 -14.26 1.49
C GLN A 210 -15.01 -13.39 1.23
N GLU A 211 -16.22 -13.96 1.30
CA GLU A 211 -17.47 -13.23 1.12
C GLU A 211 -17.60 -12.07 2.12
N HIS A 212 -17.32 -12.33 3.40
CA HIS A 212 -17.37 -11.31 4.45
C HIS A 212 -16.35 -10.18 4.21
N VAL A 213 -15.11 -10.52 3.82
CA VAL A 213 -14.08 -9.52 3.52
C VAL A 213 -14.40 -8.73 2.23
N LEU A 214 -14.97 -9.37 1.20
CA LEU A 214 -15.47 -8.70 0.00
C LEU A 214 -16.62 -7.74 0.32
N PHE A 215 -17.50 -8.08 1.28
CA PHE A 215 -18.53 -7.18 1.79
C PHE A 215 -17.90 -5.97 2.49
N LEU A 216 -17.04 -6.19 3.49
CA LEU A 216 -16.36 -5.11 4.23
C LEU A 216 -15.57 -4.16 3.31
N LEU A 217 -14.87 -4.71 2.32
CA LEU A 217 -14.14 -3.92 1.33
C LEU A 217 -15.09 -3.03 0.51
N ARG A 218 -16.20 -3.58 0.00
CA ARG A 218 -17.21 -2.79 -0.74
C ARG A 218 -17.81 -1.68 0.15
N THR A 219 -18.16 -1.98 1.39
CA THR A 219 -18.72 -1.00 2.33
C THR A 219 -17.72 0.13 2.65
N SER A 220 -16.44 -0.18 2.86
CA SER A 220 -15.40 0.85 3.07
C SER A 220 -15.24 1.74 1.83
N LEU A 221 -15.14 1.14 0.65
CA LEU A 221 -15.00 1.85 -0.64
C LEU A 221 -16.19 2.77 -0.92
N MET A 222 -17.42 2.31 -0.66
CA MET A 222 -18.62 3.13 -0.79
C MET A 222 -18.63 4.29 0.22
N SER A 223 -18.17 4.07 1.45
CA SER A 223 -18.16 5.11 2.48
C SER A 223 -17.07 6.17 2.27
N HIS A 224 -15.90 5.79 1.76
CA HIS A 224 -14.76 6.71 1.56
C HIS A 224 -14.70 7.31 0.15
N SER A 225 -15.36 6.71 -0.84
CA SER A 225 -15.17 7.05 -2.26
C SER A 225 -16.44 6.82 -3.10
N ALA A 226 -17.61 7.24 -2.61
CA ALA A 226 -18.92 6.98 -3.23
C ALA A 226 -19.03 7.32 -4.74
N SER A 227 -18.29 8.30 -5.26
CA SER A 227 -18.28 8.67 -6.68
C SER A 227 -17.38 7.79 -7.57
N THR A 228 -16.40 7.10 -6.99
CA THR A 228 -15.39 6.28 -7.72
C THR A 228 -15.36 4.82 -7.27
N TYR A 229 -16.18 4.41 -6.30
CA TYR A 229 -16.14 3.09 -5.66
C TYR A 229 -16.13 1.93 -6.66
N SER A 230 -16.95 2.00 -7.72
CA SER A 230 -17.07 0.94 -8.73
C SER A 230 -15.77 0.78 -9.54
N VAL A 231 -15.11 1.90 -9.86
CA VAL A 231 -13.82 1.91 -10.56
C VAL A 231 -12.72 1.41 -9.64
N LYS A 232 -12.62 1.93 -8.40
CA LYS A 232 -11.63 1.49 -7.40
C LYS A 232 -11.79 0.01 -7.04
N PHE A 233 -13.01 -0.49 -6.86
CA PHE A 233 -13.29 -1.92 -6.63
C PHE A 233 -12.89 -2.78 -7.83
N THR A 234 -13.30 -2.41 -9.05
CA THR A 234 -12.95 -3.16 -10.28
C THR A 234 -11.45 -3.20 -10.50
N GLN A 235 -10.74 -2.09 -10.25
CA GLN A 235 -9.29 -2.02 -10.31
C GLN A 235 -8.62 -2.88 -9.22
N LEU A 236 -9.14 -2.91 -8.00
CA LEU A 236 -8.63 -3.78 -6.93
C LEU A 236 -8.75 -5.27 -7.29
N ILE A 237 -9.93 -5.72 -7.72
CA ILE A 237 -10.12 -7.11 -8.16
C ILE A 237 -9.21 -7.42 -9.37
N GLY A 238 -9.10 -6.50 -10.33
CA GLY A 238 -8.19 -6.63 -11.47
C GLY A 238 -6.71 -6.74 -11.08
N ILE A 239 -6.27 -6.07 -10.00
CA ILE A 239 -4.90 -6.22 -9.47
C ILE A 239 -4.72 -7.57 -8.78
N ILE A 240 -5.69 -8.04 -7.98
CA ILE A 240 -5.63 -9.37 -7.35
C ILE A 240 -5.51 -10.45 -8.42
N GLN A 241 -6.34 -10.40 -9.47
CA GLN A 241 -6.24 -11.35 -10.59
C GLN A 241 -4.94 -11.19 -11.40
N ALA A 242 -4.40 -9.98 -11.55
CA ALA A 242 -3.10 -9.77 -12.21
C ALA A 242 -1.92 -10.35 -11.40
N MET A 243 -1.99 -10.35 -10.07
CA MET A 243 -0.96 -10.98 -9.23
C MET A 243 -0.91 -12.50 -9.42
N ASN A 244 -2.05 -13.16 -9.69
CA ASN A 244 -2.13 -14.61 -9.93
C ASN A 244 -1.33 -15.09 -11.16
N HIS A 245 -0.79 -14.18 -11.98
CA HIS A 245 0.13 -14.48 -13.08
C HIS A 245 1.62 -14.26 -12.76
N ILE A 246 1.97 -13.95 -11.50
CA ILE A 246 3.35 -13.75 -11.04
C ILE A 246 3.73 -14.98 -10.19
N PRO A 247 4.61 -15.88 -10.63
CA PRO A 247 4.83 -17.14 -9.92
C PRO A 247 5.76 -16.98 -8.69
N ALA A 248 5.40 -17.61 -7.57
CA ALA A 248 6.15 -17.59 -6.31
C ALA A 248 7.66 -17.90 -6.47
N HIS A 249 8.01 -18.85 -7.34
CA HIS A 249 9.41 -19.23 -7.57
C HIS A 249 10.24 -18.10 -8.21
N ALA A 250 9.63 -17.24 -9.05
CA ALA A 250 10.33 -16.09 -9.63
C ALA A 250 10.51 -15.00 -8.57
N VAL A 251 9.49 -14.75 -7.74
CA VAL A 251 9.60 -13.83 -6.59
C VAL A 251 10.69 -14.30 -5.61
N GLN A 252 10.86 -15.62 -5.43
CA GLN A 252 11.99 -16.17 -4.66
C GLN A 252 13.34 -15.87 -5.33
N ARG A 253 13.52 -16.14 -6.63
CA ARG A 253 14.77 -15.82 -7.36
C ARG A 253 15.12 -14.32 -7.27
N ILE A 254 14.13 -13.46 -7.48
CA ILE A 254 14.28 -12.00 -7.59
C ILE A 254 14.65 -11.36 -6.25
N PHE A 255 13.95 -11.69 -5.15
CA PHE A 255 14.15 -10.99 -3.87
C PHE A 255 14.96 -11.77 -2.84
N PHE A 256 15.19 -13.06 -3.06
CA PHE A 256 15.91 -13.93 -2.14
C PHE A 256 17.02 -14.76 -2.83
N PRO A 257 17.88 -14.17 -3.69
CA PRO A 257 18.90 -14.92 -4.44
C PRO A 257 19.91 -15.63 -3.53
N SER A 258 20.15 -15.10 -2.32
CA SER A 258 21.02 -15.72 -1.32
C SER A 258 20.38 -16.90 -0.57
N ILE A 259 19.10 -17.21 -0.78
CA ILE A 259 18.47 -18.46 -0.33
C ILE A 259 18.74 -19.53 -1.41
N THR A 260 20.03 -19.85 -1.56
CA THR A 260 20.55 -20.97 -2.37
C THR A 260 20.41 -22.32 -1.67
N CYS A 261 20.03 -22.32 -0.38
CA CYS A 261 19.60 -23.52 0.33
C CYS A 261 18.30 -24.08 -0.27
N ASN A 262 18.17 -25.40 -0.29
CA ASN A 262 17.18 -26.18 -1.05
C ASN A 262 15.73 -26.11 -0.49
N ILE A 263 15.34 -24.99 0.13
CA ILE A 263 14.09 -24.81 0.88
C ILE A 263 13.30 -23.63 0.29
N PRO A 264 12.07 -23.85 -0.24
CA PRO A 264 11.21 -22.76 -0.70
C PRO A 264 10.88 -21.76 0.42
N VAL A 265 10.79 -20.48 0.07
CA VAL A 265 10.45 -19.39 1.02
C VAL A 265 9.14 -19.66 1.77
N GLY A 266 8.14 -20.22 1.10
CA GLY A 266 6.87 -20.66 1.72
C GLY A 266 7.05 -21.61 2.91
N LYS A 267 8.01 -22.55 2.85
CA LYS A 267 8.30 -23.50 3.94
C LYS A 267 9.00 -22.83 5.11
N VAL A 268 9.95 -21.94 4.82
CA VAL A 268 10.60 -21.12 5.85
C VAL A 268 9.56 -20.27 6.59
N LEU A 269 8.57 -19.73 5.87
CA LEU A 269 7.47 -18.95 6.44
C LEU A 269 6.52 -19.77 7.31
N CYS A 270 6.21 -21.02 6.92
CA CYS A 270 5.40 -21.91 7.73
C CYS A 270 6.09 -22.22 9.07
N GLU A 271 7.39 -22.54 9.06
CA GLU A 271 8.15 -22.77 10.28
C GLU A 271 8.30 -21.50 11.14
N LEU A 272 8.54 -20.33 10.53
CA LEU A 272 8.58 -19.04 11.24
C LEU A 272 7.21 -18.60 11.81
N TYR A 273 6.11 -19.08 11.23
CA TYR A 273 4.78 -18.88 11.79
C TYR A 273 4.52 -19.84 12.97
N ARG A 274 4.88 -21.11 12.80
CA ARG A 274 4.73 -22.20 13.79
C ARG A 274 5.62 -22.05 15.02
N SER A 275 6.83 -21.48 14.90
CA SER A 275 7.65 -21.19 16.09
C SER A 275 6.95 -20.16 16.99
N LYS A 276 6.39 -19.11 16.38
CA LYS A 276 5.69 -18.01 17.07
C LYS A 276 4.37 -18.44 17.72
N THR A 277 3.64 -19.41 17.17
CA THR A 277 2.47 -19.96 17.90
C THR A 277 2.90 -20.60 19.20
N ASN A 278 3.97 -21.40 19.16
CA ASN A 278 4.41 -22.22 20.30
C ASN A 278 4.95 -21.34 21.45
N GLU A 279 5.74 -20.31 21.11
CA GLU A 279 6.24 -19.29 22.05
C GLU A 279 5.12 -18.53 22.81
N THR A 280 3.89 -18.48 22.27
CA THR A 280 2.73 -17.85 22.93
C THR A 280 1.87 -18.82 23.76
N THR A 281 2.31 -20.07 23.91
CA THR A 281 1.58 -21.15 24.62
C THR A 281 2.40 -21.82 25.72
N SER A 282 3.50 -21.19 26.15
CA SER A 282 4.38 -21.61 27.25
C SER A 282 4.51 -20.49 28.28
#